data_AF-A0A1V6KIS9-F1
#
_entry.id   AF-A0A1V6KIS9-F1
#
_cell.length_a   1.000
_cell.length_b   1.000
_cell.length_c   1.000
_cell.angle_alpha   90.00
_cell.angle_beta   90.00
_cell.angle_gamma   90.00
#
_symmetry.space_group_name_H-M   'P 1'
#
loop_
_entity.id
_entity.type
_entity.pdbx_description
1 polymer ?
#
loop_
_entity_poly.entity_id
_entity_poly.type
_entity_poly.pdbx_seq_one_letter_code
_entity_poly.pdbx_strand_id
1 'polypeptide(L)'
;MLSYPNKHGERFAIQVGPAMIIGGEKLRKFHAPMYMSSGVLFPPTVYPSDWDHGRAARMAIGVRSGKPSVVWAAGPDKTSDLWERDSAGASLAEFAEICEDLEFDDAVNLDGGGSAQICLDGMRCFHVSDRDPISGEEAERPIPLALSLPFRLGF
;
A
#
# COMPACT_ATOMS: atom_id res chain seq x y z
N MET A 1 4.12 6.66 -26.93
CA MET A 1 2.68 6.34 -26.85
C MET A 1 2.55 5.07 -26.00
N LEU A 2 2.07 5.20 -24.76
CA LEU A 2 1.73 4.04 -23.92
C LEU A 2 0.47 3.40 -24.52
N SER A 3 0.53 2.12 -24.87
CA SER A 3 -0.63 1.34 -25.33
C SER A 3 -0.84 0.15 -24.41
N TYR A 4 -2.02 0.09 -23.80
CA TYR A 4 -2.45 -1.01 -22.94
C TYR A 4 -3.81 -1.55 -23.43
N PRO A 5 -3.96 -2.87 -23.62
CA PRO A 5 -2.92 -3.91 -23.62
C PRO A 5 -2.18 -3.99 -24.98
N ASN A 6 -0.86 -4.22 -24.93
CA ASN A 6 0.01 -4.51 -26.08
C ASN A 6 -0.11 -6.02 -26.43
N LYS A 7 -0.11 -6.35 -27.72
CA LYS A 7 -0.19 -7.72 -28.30
C LYS A 7 0.96 -8.65 -27.87
N HIS A 8 2.07 -8.07 -27.40
CA HIS A 8 3.25 -8.70 -26.79
C HIS A 8 3.45 -8.30 -25.31
N GLY A 9 2.49 -7.60 -24.70
CA GLY A 9 2.65 -6.87 -23.45
C GLY A 9 2.07 -7.54 -22.20
N GLU A 10 2.17 -6.80 -21.10
CA GLU A 10 1.62 -7.11 -19.77
C GLU A 10 0.14 -7.50 -19.89
N ARG A 11 -0.21 -8.70 -19.42
CA ARG A 11 -1.58 -9.25 -19.50
C ARG A 11 -2.53 -8.58 -18.50
N PHE A 12 -1.98 -7.87 -17.53
CA PHE A 12 -2.69 -7.19 -16.45
C PHE A 12 -1.75 -6.15 -15.83
N ALA A 13 -2.26 -4.95 -15.55
CA ALA A 13 -1.57 -3.90 -14.80
C ALA A 13 -2.52 -3.32 -13.76
N ILE A 14 -2.04 -3.12 -12.53
CA ILE A 14 -2.76 -2.36 -11.50
C ILE A 14 -2.08 -1.01 -11.40
N GLN A 15 -2.83 0.05 -11.65
CA GLN A 15 -2.37 1.40 -11.32
C GLN A 15 -2.54 1.60 -9.81
N VAL A 16 -1.43 1.77 -9.11
CA VAL A 16 -1.37 1.91 -7.65
C VAL A 16 -0.51 3.13 -7.27
N GLY A 17 -0.08 3.21 -6.00
CA GLY A 17 0.77 4.27 -5.49
C GLY A 17 2.20 4.23 -6.05
N PRO A 18 3.11 5.04 -5.47
CA PRO A 18 4.50 5.12 -5.90
C PRO A 18 5.28 3.83 -5.62
N ALA A 19 6.39 3.67 -6.36
CA ALA A 19 7.40 2.67 -6.05
C ALA A 19 8.06 2.98 -4.71
N MET A 20 8.21 1.95 -3.87
CA MET A 20 8.94 2.00 -2.60
C MET A 20 10.39 1.58 -2.79
N ILE A 21 10.61 0.49 -3.55
CA ILE A 21 11.93 -0.08 -3.85
C ILE A 21 12.07 -0.29 -5.35
N ILE A 22 13.25 0.03 -5.91
CA ILE A 22 13.63 -0.32 -7.28
C ILE A 22 15.02 -0.95 -7.24
N GLY A 23 15.15 -2.20 -7.70
CA GLY A 23 16.43 -2.91 -7.76
C GLY A 23 17.15 -3.01 -6.41
N GLY A 24 16.40 -3.20 -5.33
CA GLY A 24 16.90 -3.32 -3.96
C GLY A 24 17.16 -1.99 -3.23
N GLU A 25 16.98 -0.85 -3.88
CA GLU A 25 17.25 0.46 -3.30
C GLU A 25 15.94 1.19 -2.97
N LYS A 26 15.83 1.76 -1.75
CA LYS A 26 14.66 2.56 -1.40
C LYS A 26 14.57 3.85 -2.18
N LEU A 27 13.33 4.21 -2.47
CA LEU A 27 13.00 5.52 -3.00
C LEU A 27 13.01 6.53 -1.84
N ARG A 28 13.47 7.76 -2.14
CA ARG A 28 13.52 8.87 -1.18
C ARG A 28 12.49 9.96 -1.49
N LYS A 29 11.73 9.76 -2.55
CA LYS A 29 10.71 10.67 -3.09
C LYS A 29 9.90 9.92 -4.12
N PHE A 30 8.79 10.53 -4.52
CA PHE A 30 7.98 10.02 -5.62
C PHE A 30 8.79 9.85 -6.92
N HIS A 31 8.65 8.68 -7.54
CA HIS A 31 9.36 8.30 -8.76
C HIS A 31 8.38 7.76 -9.81
N ALA A 32 7.63 8.66 -10.43
CA ALA A 32 6.84 8.37 -11.63
C ALA A 32 6.56 9.68 -12.37
N PRO A 33 6.34 9.66 -13.70
CA PRO A 33 6.02 10.87 -14.46
C PRO A 33 4.88 11.71 -13.85
N MET A 34 3.86 11.03 -13.29
CA MET A 34 2.74 11.67 -12.57
C MET A 34 3.18 12.58 -11.41
N TYR A 35 4.30 12.27 -10.76
CA TYR A 35 4.82 13.04 -9.63
C TYR A 35 5.98 13.97 -10.02
N MET A 36 6.48 13.88 -11.26
CA MET A 36 7.64 14.63 -11.75
C MET A 36 7.25 15.80 -12.66
N SER A 37 6.05 16.37 -12.47
CA SER A 37 5.56 17.51 -13.25
C SER A 37 5.60 17.28 -14.77
N SER A 38 5.35 16.05 -15.24
CA SER A 38 5.50 15.66 -16.66
C SER A 38 4.41 16.21 -17.59
N GLY A 39 3.57 17.14 -17.13
CA GLY A 39 2.46 17.72 -17.89
C GLY A 39 1.24 16.79 -18.08
N VAL A 40 1.25 15.59 -17.47
CA VAL A 40 0.14 14.64 -17.55
C VAL A 40 -0.74 14.79 -16.32
N LEU A 41 -1.96 15.31 -16.51
CA LEU A 41 -2.97 15.45 -15.46
C LEU A 41 -3.75 14.14 -15.34
N PHE A 42 -3.64 13.47 -14.20
CA PHE A 42 -4.50 12.34 -13.82
C PHE A 42 -5.48 12.80 -12.72
N PRO A 43 -6.64 12.14 -12.55
CA PRO A 43 -7.71 12.65 -11.70
C PRO A 43 -7.18 12.93 -10.30
N PRO A 44 -7.74 13.94 -9.60
CA PRO A 44 -7.30 14.33 -8.27
C PRO A 44 -7.53 13.15 -7.32
N THR A 45 -6.54 12.28 -7.21
CA THR A 45 -6.58 11.19 -6.25
C THR A 45 -6.20 11.80 -4.92
N VAL A 46 -6.94 11.44 -3.88
CA VAL A 46 -6.70 11.77 -2.47
C VAL A 46 -5.44 11.05 -1.95
N TYR A 47 -4.50 10.73 -2.84
CA TYR A 47 -3.28 10.05 -2.51
C TYR A 47 -2.36 11.07 -1.83
N PRO A 48 -1.79 10.73 -0.66
CA PRO A 48 -0.94 11.66 0.08
C PRO A 48 0.22 12.09 -0.83
N SER A 49 0.27 13.39 -1.12
CA SER A 49 1.37 14.05 -1.83
C SER A 49 2.54 14.40 -0.88
N ASP A 50 2.43 13.97 0.38
CA ASP A 50 3.45 14.12 1.41
C ASP A 50 4.16 12.77 1.61
N TRP A 51 5.42 12.73 1.19
CA TRP A 51 6.27 11.55 1.29
C TRP A 51 6.78 11.33 2.72
N ASP A 52 7.09 12.42 3.42
CA ASP A 52 7.91 12.38 4.62
C ASP A 52 7.11 12.38 5.92
N HIS A 53 5.93 13.00 5.97
CA HIS A 53 5.23 13.22 7.25
C HIS A 53 3.87 12.53 7.35
N GLY A 54 3.15 12.37 6.25
CA GLY A 54 1.81 11.77 6.25
C GLY A 54 1.83 10.31 6.71
N ARG A 55 1.47 10.05 7.98
CA ARG A 55 1.40 8.69 8.52
C ARG A 55 0.03 8.05 8.28
N ALA A 56 0.02 6.79 7.86
CA ALA A 56 -1.18 6.00 7.68
C ALA A 56 -0.84 4.50 7.78
N ALA A 57 -1.87 3.63 7.77
CA ALA A 57 -1.65 2.23 7.43
C ALA A 57 -1.09 2.14 6.01
N ARG A 58 -0.12 1.25 5.79
CA ARG A 58 0.56 1.11 4.50
C ARG A 58 0.55 -0.34 4.04
N MET A 59 0.53 -0.52 2.73
CA MET A 59 0.64 -1.82 2.09
C MET A 59 1.54 -1.69 0.89
N ALA A 60 2.38 -2.69 0.65
CA ALA A 60 3.10 -2.83 -0.60
C ALA A 60 3.03 -4.27 -1.09
N ILE A 61 3.06 -4.41 -2.41
CA ILE A 61 3.31 -5.68 -3.08
C ILE A 61 4.57 -5.56 -3.89
N GLY A 62 5.31 -6.64 -3.97
CA GLY A 62 6.58 -6.65 -4.68
C GLY A 62 7.16 -8.04 -4.81
N VAL A 63 8.43 -8.08 -5.16
CA VAL A 63 9.25 -9.29 -5.23
C VAL A 63 10.28 -9.22 -4.11
N ARG A 64 10.42 -10.33 -3.39
CA ARG A 64 11.46 -10.53 -2.39
C ARG A 64 12.09 -11.90 -2.62
N SER A 65 13.40 -11.93 -2.84
CA SER A 65 14.13 -13.18 -3.14
C SER A 65 13.48 -13.97 -4.29
N GLY A 66 13.02 -13.26 -5.32
CA GLY A 66 12.34 -13.87 -6.48
C GLY A 66 10.92 -14.38 -6.22
N LYS A 67 10.31 -14.09 -5.06
CA LYS A 67 8.94 -14.50 -4.71
C LYS A 67 8.00 -13.31 -4.55
N PRO A 68 6.75 -13.38 -5.05
CA PRO A 68 5.73 -12.37 -4.76
C PRO A 68 5.54 -12.26 -3.24
N SER A 69 5.60 -11.03 -2.73
CA SER A 69 5.51 -10.75 -1.30
C SER A 69 4.63 -9.53 -1.07
N VAL A 70 3.89 -9.57 0.04
CA VAL A 70 3.07 -8.45 0.52
C VAL A 70 3.58 -8.05 1.89
N VAL A 71 3.71 -6.76 2.13
CA VAL A 71 4.01 -6.19 3.44
C VAL A 71 2.88 -5.24 3.83
N TRP A 72 2.52 -5.28 5.11
CA TRP A 72 1.50 -4.45 5.72
C TRP A 72 2.06 -3.80 6.97
N ALA A 73 1.93 -2.48 7.07
CA ALA A 73 2.20 -1.71 8.27
C ALA A 73 0.86 -1.20 8.81
N ALA A 74 0.52 -1.62 10.04
CA ALA A 74 -0.65 -1.15 10.77
C ALA A 74 -0.68 0.37 10.84
N GLY A 75 -1.86 0.98 10.80
CA GLY A 75 -2.03 2.43 10.89
C GLY A 75 -2.93 2.85 12.03
N PRO A 76 -2.89 4.15 12.38
CA PRO A 76 -3.51 4.66 13.59
C PRO A 76 -5.03 4.59 13.51
N ASP A 77 -5.64 4.38 14.67
CA ASP A 77 -7.01 4.82 14.93
C ASP A 77 -7.16 6.29 14.53
N LYS A 78 -8.15 6.59 13.68
CA LYS A 78 -8.43 7.97 13.29
C LYS A 78 -9.11 8.79 14.39
N THR A 79 -9.56 8.15 15.46
CA THR A 79 -10.46 8.73 16.46
C THR A 79 -9.98 8.60 17.89
N SER A 80 -8.91 7.82 18.16
CA SER A 80 -8.42 7.64 19.52
C SER A 80 -6.96 8.07 19.69
N ASP A 81 -6.70 8.78 20.78
CA ASP A 81 -5.34 9.10 21.26
C ASP A 81 -4.69 7.90 21.97
N LEU A 82 -5.22 6.68 21.82
CA LEU A 82 -4.77 5.49 22.54
C LEU A 82 -3.59 4.82 21.82
N TRP A 83 -2.45 5.52 21.80
CA TRP A 83 -1.17 5.04 21.26
C TRP A 83 -0.66 3.76 21.92
N GLU A 84 -1.15 3.41 23.11
CA GLU A 84 -0.77 2.18 23.85
C GLU A 84 -1.34 0.89 23.23
N ARG A 85 -2.35 1.00 22.33
CA ARG A 85 -3.03 -0.15 21.73
C ARG A 85 -2.98 -0.17 20.21
N ASP A 86 -2.42 0.86 19.59
CA ASP A 86 -2.50 1.04 18.15
C ASP A 86 -1.16 1.46 17.54
N SER A 87 -1.01 1.27 16.23
CA SER A 87 0.16 1.69 15.49
C SER A 87 0.08 3.16 15.11
N ALA A 88 1.17 3.91 15.20
CA ALA A 88 1.22 5.28 14.68
C ALA A 88 1.18 5.34 13.13
N GLY A 89 1.15 4.20 12.44
CA GLY A 89 1.32 4.14 10.99
C GLY A 89 2.74 4.44 10.56
N ALA A 90 2.93 4.56 9.25
CA ALA A 90 4.19 4.96 8.64
C ALA A 90 3.96 6.06 7.59
N SER A 91 4.89 7.00 7.51
CA SER A 91 5.10 7.83 6.32
C SER A 91 5.53 6.95 5.12
N LEU A 92 5.51 7.51 3.91
CA LEU A 92 6.04 6.78 2.74
C LEU A 92 7.56 6.61 2.85
N ALA A 93 8.26 7.59 3.42
CA ALA A 93 9.68 7.50 3.71
C ALA A 93 9.98 6.30 4.62
N GLU A 94 9.39 6.25 5.83
CA GLU A 94 9.59 5.14 6.77
C GLU A 94 9.14 3.80 6.19
N PHE A 95 8.07 3.79 5.39
CA PHE A 95 7.60 2.55 4.78
C PHE A 95 8.53 2.03 3.67
N ALA A 96 9.16 2.93 2.91
CA ALA A 96 10.22 2.55 1.98
C ALA A 96 11.43 1.97 2.73
N GLU A 97 11.78 2.50 3.91
CA GLU A 97 12.81 1.92 4.78
C GLU A 97 12.42 0.52 5.27
N ILE A 98 11.18 0.32 5.71
CA ILE A 98 10.68 -1.02 6.08
C ILE A 98 10.79 -2.00 4.90
N CYS A 99 10.48 -1.57 3.68
CA CYS A 99 10.60 -2.43 2.50
C CYS A 99 12.06 -2.80 2.19
N GLU A 100 12.99 -1.87 2.43
CA GLU A 100 14.43 -2.06 2.24
C GLU A 100 15.00 -3.02 3.29
N ASP A 101 14.64 -2.81 4.56
CA ASP A 101 15.02 -3.70 5.68
C ASP A 101 14.47 -5.13 5.50
N LEU A 102 13.34 -5.27 4.81
CA LEU A 102 12.75 -6.56 4.44
C LEU A 102 13.35 -7.15 3.15
N GLU A 103 14.34 -6.50 2.54
CA GLU A 103 15.08 -6.98 1.37
C GLU A 103 14.18 -7.21 0.14
N PHE A 104 13.22 -6.33 -0.09
CA PHE A 104 12.49 -6.36 -1.37
C PHE A 104 13.43 -6.05 -2.53
N ASP A 105 13.30 -6.80 -3.62
CA ASP A 105 14.01 -6.55 -4.88
C ASP A 105 13.34 -5.36 -5.61
N ASP A 106 12.01 -5.37 -5.66
CA ASP A 106 11.18 -4.30 -6.20
C ASP A 106 9.86 -4.27 -5.43
N ALA A 107 9.33 -3.09 -5.12
CA ALA A 107 8.08 -2.96 -4.37
C ALA A 107 7.31 -1.71 -4.77
N VAL A 108 5.99 -1.84 -4.85
CA VAL A 108 5.07 -0.72 -5.10
C VAL A 108 4.03 -0.61 -4.00
N ASN A 109 3.77 0.61 -3.54
CA ASN A 109 2.79 0.87 -2.50
C ASN A 109 1.35 0.74 -3.05
N LEU A 110 0.47 0.07 -2.31
CA LEU A 110 -0.96 -0.10 -2.55
C LEU A 110 -1.81 0.94 -1.79
N ASP A 111 -3.13 0.92 -1.95
CA ASP A 111 -4.00 1.83 -1.18
C ASP A 111 -3.82 1.62 0.33
N GLY A 112 -3.83 2.73 1.07
CA GLY A 112 -3.46 2.79 2.48
C GLY A 112 -4.59 3.26 3.39
N GLY A 113 -4.24 3.64 4.62
CA GLY A 113 -5.20 4.15 5.61
C GLY A 113 -6.33 3.16 5.87
N GLY A 114 -7.58 3.66 5.91
CA GLY A 114 -8.75 2.81 6.16
C GLY A 114 -9.03 1.76 5.09
N SER A 115 -8.42 1.88 3.90
CA SER A 115 -8.53 0.89 2.83
C SER A 115 -7.54 -0.28 2.99
N ALA A 116 -6.50 -0.14 3.82
CA ALA A 116 -5.46 -1.15 3.97
C ALA A 116 -6.01 -2.37 4.74
N GLN A 117 -6.23 -3.47 4.03
CA GLN A 117 -6.85 -4.68 4.57
C GLN A 117 -6.22 -5.93 3.95
N ILE A 118 -6.05 -6.98 4.76
CA ILE A 118 -5.72 -8.34 4.31
C ILE A 118 -6.78 -9.28 4.86
N CYS A 119 -7.37 -10.06 3.95
CA CYS A 119 -8.34 -11.09 4.27
C CYS A 119 -7.81 -12.46 3.88
N LEU A 120 -7.99 -13.44 4.76
CA LEU A 120 -7.68 -14.85 4.56
C LEU A 120 -8.99 -15.63 4.66
N ASP A 121 -9.31 -16.43 3.63
CA ASP A 121 -10.55 -17.23 3.58
C ASP A 121 -11.83 -16.43 3.86
N GLY A 122 -11.88 -15.19 3.37
CA GLY A 122 -13.02 -14.27 3.54
C GLY A 122 -13.08 -13.56 4.88
N MET A 123 -12.10 -13.78 5.78
CA MET A 123 -12.03 -13.16 7.09
C MET A 123 -10.86 -12.18 7.16
N ARG A 124 -11.10 -10.99 7.70
CA ARG A 124 -10.05 -10.02 7.98
C ARG A 124 -9.04 -10.57 9.00
N CYS A 125 -7.75 -10.36 8.73
CA CYS A 125 -6.66 -10.87 9.59
C CYS A 125 -6.08 -9.83 10.55
N PHE A 126 -6.11 -8.55 10.18
CA PHE A 126 -5.41 -7.50 10.91
C PHE A 126 -6.34 -6.35 11.29
N HIS A 127 -5.97 -5.63 12.35
CA HIS A 127 -6.60 -4.38 12.79
C HIS A 127 -6.64 -3.36 11.65
N VAL A 128 -7.73 -2.60 11.57
CA VAL A 128 -7.95 -1.60 10.51
C VAL A 128 -8.06 -0.21 11.10
N SER A 129 -7.80 0.84 10.33
CA SER A 129 -7.77 2.21 10.85
C SER A 129 -9.13 2.89 10.98
N ASP A 130 -10.14 2.46 10.20
CA ASP A 130 -11.47 3.07 10.24
C ASP A 130 -12.26 2.58 11.46
N ARG A 131 -13.17 3.43 11.96
CA ARG A 131 -13.99 3.20 13.15
C ARG A 131 -15.45 3.50 12.88
N ASP A 132 -16.34 2.76 13.54
CA ASP A 132 -17.75 3.11 13.60
C ASP A 132 -17.90 4.38 14.46
N PRO A 133 -18.58 5.43 13.95
CA PRO A 133 -18.66 6.72 14.66
C PRO A 133 -19.53 6.68 15.92
N ILE A 134 -20.30 5.63 16.15
CA ILE A 134 -21.19 5.49 17.31
C ILE A 134 -20.53 4.63 18.39
N SER A 135 -20.04 3.45 18.04
CA SER A 135 -19.44 2.50 18.99
C SER A 135 -17.95 2.75 19.22
N GLY A 136 -17.24 3.36 18.27
CA GLY A 136 -15.78 3.47 18.29
C GLY A 136 -15.06 2.15 18.03
N GLU A 137 -15.76 1.12 17.58
CA GLU A 137 -15.19 -0.17 17.20
C GLU A 137 -14.59 -0.12 15.79
N GLU A 138 -13.73 -1.08 15.45
CA GLU A 138 -13.17 -1.20 14.09
C GLU A 138 -14.25 -1.36 13.02
N ALA A 139 -14.14 -0.58 11.94
CA ALA A 139 -15.04 -0.65 10.81
C ALA A 139 -14.26 -0.93 9.51
N GLU A 140 -14.68 -1.96 8.78
CA GLU A 140 -14.12 -2.26 7.47
C GLU A 140 -14.65 -1.28 6.43
N ARG A 141 -13.72 -0.65 5.71
CA ARG A 141 -14.05 0.19 4.57
C ARG A 141 -14.40 -0.67 3.36
N PRO A 142 -15.52 -0.43 2.66
CA PRO A 142 -15.76 -1.02 1.36
C PRO A 142 -14.75 -0.49 0.35
N ILE A 143 -13.96 -1.39 -0.26
CA ILE A 143 -12.96 -1.06 -1.28
C ILE A 143 -13.44 -1.45 -2.68
N PRO A 144 -13.16 -0.65 -3.72
CA PRO A 144 -13.69 -0.87 -5.08
C PRO A 144 -13.06 -2.05 -5.82
N LEU A 145 -11.83 -2.43 -5.43
CA LEU A 145 -11.07 -3.52 -6.04
C LEU A 145 -10.12 -4.12 -5.01
N ALA A 146 -9.95 -5.44 -5.05
CA ALA A 146 -8.99 -6.17 -4.23
C ALA A 146 -8.13 -7.09 -5.10
N LEU A 147 -6.89 -7.33 -4.68
CA LEU A 147 -6.06 -8.38 -5.26
C LEU A 147 -6.37 -9.70 -4.54
N SER A 148 -6.84 -10.69 -5.29
CA SER A 148 -7.04 -12.05 -4.77
C SER A 148 -5.96 -12.98 -5.29
N LEU A 149 -5.30 -13.68 -4.38
CA LEU A 149 -4.25 -14.65 -4.69
C LEU A 149 -4.69 -16.02 -4.16
N PRO A 150 -4.90 -17.03 -5.01
CA PRO A 150 -5.08 -18.38 -4.54
C PRO A 150 -3.73 -18.87 -3.99
N PHE A 151 -3.66 -19.20 -2.71
CA PHE A 151 -2.50 -19.85 -2.12
C PHE A 151 -2.92 -21.22 -1.55
N ARG A 152 -1.99 -22.17 -1.56
CA ARG A 152 -2.11 -23.40 -0.77
C ARG A 152 -1.17 -23.24 0.41
N LEU A 153 -1.70 -23.41 1.62
CA LEU A 153 -0.84 -23.57 2.80
C LEU A 153 -0.04 -24.86 2.58
N GLY A 154 1.28 -24.71 2.43
CA GLY A 154 2.19 -25.84 2.45
C GLY A 154 2.29 -26.32 3.89
N PHE A 155 1.64 -27.45 4.18
CA PHE A 155 1.89 -28.23 5.40
C PHE A 155 2.89 -29.34 5.09
#